data_AF-A0A3M1JYE0-F1
#
_entry.id   AF-A0A3M1JYE0-F1
#
_cell.length_a   1.000
_cell.length_b   1.000
_cell.length_c   1.000
_cell.angle_alpha   90.00
_cell.angle_beta   90.00
_cell.angle_gamma   90.00
#
_symmetry.space_group_name_H-M   'P 1'
#
loop_
_entity.id
_entity.type
_entity.pdbx_description
1 polymer ?
#
loop_
_entity_poly.entity_id
_entity_poly.type
_entity_poly.pdbx_seq_one_letter_code
_entity_poly.pdbx_strand_id
1 'polypeptide(L)'
;MNERADSCGIYLVLPSDEAPALRNSLEEILQGGRIACVLLESGAQGGGDPALARELCALTQAHDVAFLVQDDLEAVTAAGADGIHVTGGEEAYAQARRQLGAEAIVGVACATQRHTALVVAE
;
A
#
# COMPACT_ATOMS: atom_id res chain seq x y z
N MET A 1 4.13 7.63 26.56
CA MET A 1 4.33 6.28 25.99
C MET A 1 2.93 5.76 25.71
N ASN A 2 2.44 5.93 24.48
CA ASN A 2 1.02 5.72 24.16
C ASN A 2 0.76 4.22 23.96
N GLU A 3 -0.10 3.64 24.78
CA GLU A 3 -0.46 2.22 24.88
C GLU A 3 -1.28 1.70 23.67
N ARG A 4 -1.06 2.23 22.46
CA ARG A 4 -1.79 1.86 21.23
C ARG A 4 -1.03 0.89 20.31
N ALA A 5 0.14 0.39 20.73
CA ALA A 5 1.02 -0.41 19.88
C ALA A 5 0.54 -1.87 19.66
N ASP A 6 -0.40 -2.37 20.46
CA ASP A 6 -0.75 -3.81 20.51
C ASP A 6 -2.15 -4.14 19.95
N SER A 7 -2.59 -3.46 18.89
CA SER A 7 -3.90 -3.78 18.33
C SER A 7 -3.90 -3.75 16.82
N CYS A 8 -4.05 -4.95 16.25
CA CYS A 8 -4.18 -5.20 14.83
C CYS A 8 -5.18 -4.24 14.18
N GLY A 9 -4.75 -3.59 13.10
CA GLY A 9 -5.59 -2.76 12.24
C GLY A 9 -5.96 -3.50 10.97
N ILE A 10 -6.92 -2.96 10.25
CA ILE A 10 -7.36 -3.50 8.97
C ILE A 10 -6.40 -3.02 7.88
N TYR A 11 -5.92 -3.98 7.08
CA TYR A 11 -5.24 -3.73 5.81
C TYR A 11 -6.27 -3.82 4.70
N LEU A 12 -6.69 -2.68 4.18
CA LEU A 12 -7.74 -2.59 3.16
C LEU A 12 -7.11 -2.70 1.77
N VAL A 13 -7.60 -3.60 0.93
CA VAL A 13 -7.18 -3.72 -0.48
C VAL A 13 -8.26 -3.09 -1.35
N LEU A 14 -7.86 -2.12 -2.18
CA LEU A 14 -8.73 -1.40 -3.10
C LEU A 14 -8.29 -1.70 -4.54
N PRO A 15 -9.09 -2.43 -5.33
CA PRO A 15 -8.83 -2.64 -6.75
C PRO A 15 -8.84 -1.31 -7.51
N SER A 16 -7.81 -1.03 -8.32
CA SER A 16 -7.72 0.25 -9.05
C SER A 16 -8.89 0.50 -10.01
N ASP A 17 -9.46 -0.56 -10.57
CA ASP A 17 -10.60 -0.49 -11.50
C ASP A 17 -11.89 -0.04 -10.80
N GLU A 18 -12.04 -0.31 -9.49
CA GLU A 18 -13.21 0.04 -8.68
C GLU A 18 -12.99 1.30 -7.84
N ALA A 19 -11.73 1.73 -7.72
CA ALA A 19 -11.34 2.90 -6.93
C ALA A 19 -12.14 4.19 -7.24
N PRO A 20 -12.49 4.53 -8.50
CA PRO A 20 -13.31 5.71 -8.78
C PRO A 20 -14.71 5.61 -8.17
N ALA A 21 -15.32 4.42 -8.19
CA ALA A 21 -16.67 4.20 -7.68
C ALA A 21 -16.70 4.13 -6.16
N LEU A 22 -15.62 3.62 -5.55
CA LEU A 22 -15.52 3.39 -4.11
C LEU A 22 -14.92 4.57 -3.33
N ARG A 23 -14.49 5.65 -4.00
CA ARG A 23 -13.89 6.83 -3.35
C ARG A 23 -14.71 7.36 -2.17
N ASN A 24 -16.01 7.57 -2.36
CA ASN A 24 -16.86 8.12 -1.29
C ASN A 24 -16.98 7.14 -0.12
N SER A 25 -17.13 5.85 -0.42
CA SER A 25 -17.18 4.82 0.60
C SER A 25 -15.85 4.66 1.34
N LEU A 26 -14.71 4.89 0.66
CA LEU A 26 -13.40 4.87 1.30
C LEU A 26 -13.31 5.96 2.38
N GLU A 27 -13.77 7.18 2.10
CA GLU A 27 -13.81 8.25 3.10
C GLU A 27 -14.64 7.85 4.33
N GLU A 28 -15.83 7.29 4.13
CA GLU A 28 -16.68 6.80 5.23
C GLU A 28 -16.00 5.68 6.05
N ILE A 29 -15.31 4.75 5.36
CA ILE A 29 -14.57 3.65 6.01
C ILE A 29 -13.40 4.18 6.84
N LEU A 30 -12.65 5.15 6.32
CA LEU A 30 -11.52 5.77 7.03
C LEU A 30 -11.96 6.52 8.29
N GLN A 31 -13.16 7.08 8.29
CA GLN A 31 -13.74 7.75 9.47
C GLN A 31 -14.24 6.78 10.55
N GLY A 32 -14.83 5.64 10.14
CA GLY A 32 -15.50 4.72 11.05
C GLY A 32 -14.67 3.51 11.51
N GLY A 33 -13.61 3.16 10.78
CA GLY A 33 -12.86 1.93 10.94
C GLY A 33 -11.47 2.11 11.53
N ARG A 34 -10.91 1.02 12.07
CA ARG A 34 -9.50 0.94 12.48
C ARG A 34 -8.64 0.50 11.31
N ILE A 35 -8.52 1.34 10.30
CA ILE A 35 -7.68 1.07 9.13
C ILE A 35 -6.24 1.45 9.45
N ALA A 36 -5.30 0.54 9.23
CA ALA A 36 -3.88 0.82 9.41
C ALA A 36 -3.20 1.14 8.07
N CYS A 37 -3.71 0.55 6.99
CA CYS A 37 -3.13 0.68 5.66
C CYS A 37 -4.21 0.49 4.59
N VAL A 38 -4.10 1.24 3.50
CA VAL A 38 -4.81 1.02 2.26
C VAL A 38 -3.81 0.64 1.18
N LEU A 39 -4.05 -0.47 0.48
CA LEU A 39 -3.31 -0.88 -0.70
C LEU A 39 -4.15 -0.62 -1.94
N LEU A 40 -3.62 0.18 -2.86
CA LEU A 40 -4.14 0.26 -4.22
C LEU A 40 -3.58 -0.92 -5.03
N GLU A 41 -4.44 -1.89 -5.30
CA GLU A 41 -4.10 -3.04 -6.13
C GLU A 41 -4.08 -2.62 -7.60
N SER A 42 -2.98 -2.95 -8.28
CA SER A 42 -2.82 -2.70 -9.71
C SER A 42 -3.77 -3.57 -10.51
N GLY A 43 -4.72 -2.94 -11.19
CA GLY A 43 -5.70 -3.60 -12.05
C GLY A 43 -5.08 -4.23 -13.29
N ALA A 44 -5.91 -4.95 -14.05
CA ALA A 44 -5.47 -5.76 -15.19
C ALA A 44 -4.79 -4.97 -16.32
N GLN A 45 -5.04 -3.66 -16.39
CA GLN A 45 -4.50 -2.78 -17.43
C GLN A 45 -3.15 -2.15 -17.05
N GLY A 46 -2.70 -2.35 -15.81
CA GLY A 46 -1.47 -1.76 -15.25
C GLY A 46 -1.59 -0.25 -15.03
N GLY A 47 -1.18 0.21 -13.84
CA GLY A 47 -1.15 1.62 -13.48
C GLY A 47 -2.54 2.28 -13.47
N GLY A 48 -3.16 2.40 -12.30
CA GLY A 48 -4.38 3.20 -12.14
C GLY A 48 -4.18 4.67 -12.54
N ASP A 49 -5.26 5.43 -12.68
CA ASP A 49 -5.17 6.87 -12.96
C ASP A 49 -4.29 7.57 -11.90
N PRO A 50 -3.14 8.17 -12.29
CA PRO A 50 -2.21 8.77 -11.33
C PRO A 50 -2.83 9.97 -10.59
N ALA A 51 -3.82 10.65 -11.18
CA ALA A 51 -4.55 11.70 -10.50
C ALA A 51 -5.41 11.12 -9.38
N LEU A 52 -6.13 10.03 -9.65
CA LEU A 52 -6.92 9.30 -8.66
C LEU A 52 -6.04 8.72 -7.56
N ALA A 53 -4.92 8.08 -7.91
CA ALA A 53 -3.98 7.53 -6.92
C ALA A 53 -3.46 8.60 -5.96
N ARG A 54 -3.09 9.78 -6.47
CA ARG A 54 -2.66 10.92 -5.65
C ARG A 54 -3.77 11.42 -4.73
N GLU A 55 -4.99 11.48 -5.24
CA GLU A 55 -6.14 11.93 -4.47
C GLU A 55 -6.49 10.96 -3.33
N LEU A 56 -6.49 9.65 -3.61
CA LEU A 56 -6.70 8.60 -2.61
C LEU A 56 -5.59 8.57 -1.57
N CYS A 57 -4.34 8.80 -1.98
CA CYS A 57 -3.19 8.94 -1.10
C CYS A 57 -3.37 10.11 -0.13
N ALA A 58 -3.72 11.30 -0.65
CA ALA A 58 -3.95 12.47 0.20
C ALA A 58 -5.13 12.26 1.16
N LEU A 59 -6.21 11.62 0.70
CA LEU A 59 -7.36 11.28 1.53
C LEU A 59 -6.95 10.34 2.68
N THR A 60 -6.25 9.25 2.39
CA THR A 60 -5.83 8.26 3.39
C THR A 60 -4.84 8.84 4.41
N GLN A 61 -3.85 9.59 3.94
CA GLN A 61 -2.87 10.26 4.82
C GLN A 61 -3.51 11.32 5.73
N ALA A 62 -4.58 12.00 5.28
CA ALA A 62 -5.33 12.94 6.13
C ALA A 62 -6.01 12.28 7.34
N HIS A 63 -6.16 10.94 7.31
CA HIS A 63 -6.71 10.14 8.40
C HIS A 63 -5.62 9.40 9.21
N ASP A 64 -4.33 9.76 9.05
CA ASP A 64 -3.18 9.07 9.65
C ASP A 64 -3.11 7.57 9.26
N VAL A 65 -3.57 7.23 8.05
CA VAL A 65 -3.55 5.87 7.49
C VAL A 65 -2.51 5.79 6.37
N ALA A 66 -1.67 4.75 6.40
CA ALA A 66 -0.66 4.54 5.37
C ALA A 66 -1.29 4.15 4.02
N PHE A 67 -0.73 4.66 2.93
CA PHE A 67 -1.13 4.32 1.56
C PHE A 67 0.00 3.62 0.81
N LEU A 68 -0.29 2.44 0.28
CA LEU A 68 0.63 1.63 -0.51
C LEU A 68 0.09 1.41 -1.92
N VAL A 69 0.98 1.26 -2.89
CA VAL A 69 0.63 0.87 -4.27
C VAL A 69 1.22 -0.51 -4.57
N GLN A 70 0.52 -1.35 -5.34
CA GLN A 70 1.02 -2.67 -5.71
C GLN A 70 1.89 -2.62 -6.97
N ASP A 71 3.11 -3.16 -6.87
CA ASP A 71 4.03 -3.45 -8.00
C ASP A 71 4.38 -2.29 -8.96
N ASP A 72 3.99 -1.05 -8.67
CA ASP A 72 4.21 0.11 -9.53
C ASP A 72 5.00 1.22 -8.81
N LEU A 73 6.33 1.22 -8.97
CA LEU A 73 7.24 2.19 -8.36
C LEU A 73 7.06 3.62 -8.88
N GLU A 74 6.65 3.76 -10.14
CA GLU A 74 6.39 5.08 -10.72
C GLU A 74 5.13 5.68 -10.10
N ALA A 75 4.06 4.87 -9.97
CA ALA A 75 2.83 5.28 -9.32
C ALA A 75 3.03 5.63 -7.83
N VAL A 76 3.90 4.91 -7.10
CA VAL A 76 4.27 5.26 -5.71
C VAL A 76 4.80 6.69 -5.64
N THR A 77 5.79 7.00 -6.49
CA THR A 77 6.45 8.32 -6.50
C THR A 77 5.49 9.40 -7.00
N ALA A 78 4.71 9.10 -8.04
CA ALA A 78 3.76 10.06 -8.61
C ALA A 78 2.61 10.38 -7.64
N ALA A 79 2.08 9.38 -6.93
CA ALA A 79 1.01 9.55 -5.97
C ALA A 79 1.47 10.18 -4.65
N GLY A 80 2.76 10.06 -4.30
CA GLY A 80 3.27 10.43 -2.98
C GLY A 80 2.93 9.39 -1.91
N ALA A 81 2.82 8.12 -2.32
CA ALA A 81 2.47 7.01 -1.44
C ALA A 81 3.57 6.73 -0.41
N ASP A 82 3.18 6.19 0.74
CA ASP A 82 4.09 5.85 1.85
C ASP A 82 4.98 4.63 1.52
N GLY A 83 4.61 3.88 0.48
CA GLY A 83 5.36 2.70 0.09
C GLY A 83 4.72 1.85 -1.00
N ILE A 84 5.30 0.66 -1.18
CA ILE A 84 4.91 -0.30 -2.20
C ILE A 84 4.65 -1.68 -1.60
N HIS A 85 3.69 -2.40 -2.16
CA HIS A 85 3.54 -3.83 -1.95
C HIS A 85 4.00 -4.57 -3.21
N VAL A 86 5.06 -5.37 -3.13
CA VAL A 86 5.58 -6.14 -4.26
C VAL A 86 5.11 -7.58 -4.22
N THR A 87 4.67 -8.12 -5.36
CA THR A 87 4.29 -9.53 -5.50
C THR A 87 5.38 -10.38 -6.17
N GLY A 88 6.39 -9.75 -6.77
CA GLY A 88 7.48 -10.40 -7.53
C GLY A 88 8.58 -11.07 -6.70
N GLY A 89 8.44 -11.19 -5.37
CA GLY A 89 9.42 -11.86 -4.51
C GLY A 89 10.68 -11.03 -4.20
N GLU A 90 11.80 -11.72 -3.92
CA GLU A 90 13.01 -11.12 -3.33
C GLU A 90 13.72 -10.11 -4.25
N GLU A 91 13.85 -10.41 -5.54
CA GLU A 91 14.50 -9.49 -6.48
C GLU A 91 13.69 -8.18 -6.63
N ALA A 92 12.36 -8.29 -6.68
CA ALA A 92 11.47 -7.14 -6.74
C ALA A 92 11.53 -6.31 -5.44
N TYR A 93 11.61 -6.96 -4.27
CA TYR A 93 11.82 -6.30 -2.99
C TYR A 93 13.15 -5.53 -2.97
N ALA A 94 14.24 -6.18 -3.36
CA ALA A 94 15.56 -5.56 -3.37
C ALA A 94 15.61 -4.36 -4.34
N GLN A 95 14.92 -4.45 -5.48
CA GLN A 95 14.78 -3.33 -6.41
C GLN A 95 13.98 -2.18 -5.80
N ALA A 96 12.82 -2.46 -5.23
CA ALA A 96 11.97 -1.46 -4.57
C ALA A 96 12.72 -0.74 -3.44
N ARG A 97 13.42 -1.50 -2.57
CA ARG A 97 14.20 -0.94 -1.46
C ARG A 97 15.33 -0.04 -1.94
N ARG A 98 16.02 -0.40 -3.03
CA ARG A 98 17.07 0.45 -3.63
C ARG A 98 16.52 1.77 -4.18
N GLN A 99 15.32 1.76 -4.75
CA GLN A 99 14.73 2.94 -5.37
C GLN A 99 14.03 3.87 -4.37
N LEU A 100 13.26 3.30 -3.43
CA LEU A 100 12.46 4.07 -2.46
C LEU A 100 13.25 4.46 -1.19
N GLY A 101 14.42 3.87 -0.98
CA GLY A 101 15.25 4.15 0.18
C GLY A 101 14.75 3.49 1.48
N ALA A 102 15.30 3.95 2.61
CA ALA A 102 15.08 3.32 3.90
C ALA A 102 13.76 3.72 4.59
N GLU A 103 13.19 4.88 4.23
CA GLU A 103 12.02 5.43 4.93
C GLU A 103 10.69 4.89 4.40
N ALA A 104 10.63 4.52 3.12
CA ALA A 104 9.42 3.98 2.52
C ALA A 104 9.08 2.58 3.04
N ILE A 105 7.78 2.31 3.16
CA ILE A 105 7.26 0.98 3.47
C ILE A 105 7.45 0.10 2.23
N VAL A 106 8.02 -1.09 2.39
CA VAL A 106 8.12 -2.08 1.32
C VAL A 106 7.59 -3.40 1.85
N GLY A 107 6.36 -3.73 1.47
CA GLY A 107 5.75 -5.02 1.74
C GLY A 107 6.04 -6.00 0.61
N VAL A 108 6.20 -7.28 0.93
CA VAL A 108 6.38 -8.35 -0.07
C VAL A 108 5.34 -9.45 0.14
N ALA A 109 4.71 -9.91 -0.94
CA ALA A 109 3.90 -11.11 -0.91
C ALA A 109 4.82 -12.35 -0.93
N CYS A 110 4.80 -13.14 0.13
CA CYS A 110 5.64 -14.35 0.26
C CYS A 110 4.91 -15.67 -0.03
N ALA A 111 3.67 -15.60 -0.51
CA ALA A 111 2.79 -16.76 -0.72
C ALA A 111 2.79 -17.72 0.50
N THR A 112 2.49 -19.01 0.32
CA THR A 112 2.48 -20.02 1.38
C THR A 112 3.87 -20.59 1.72
N GLN A 113 4.95 -20.01 1.20
CA GLN A 113 6.31 -20.51 1.43
C GLN A 113 6.97 -19.76 2.59
N ARG A 114 6.97 -20.40 3.76
CA ARG A 114 7.58 -19.88 4.99
C ARG A 114 9.06 -19.49 4.83
N HIS A 115 9.78 -20.18 3.94
CA HIS A 115 11.19 -19.88 3.66
C HIS A 115 11.36 -18.52 2.97
N THR A 116 10.55 -18.24 1.95
CA THR A 116 10.54 -16.94 1.25
C THR A 116 10.21 -15.79 2.20
N ALA A 117 9.29 -16.00 3.15
CA ALA A 117 8.95 -14.98 4.14
C ALA A 117 10.10 -14.63 5.09
N LEU A 118 10.99 -15.59 5.40
CA LEU A 118 12.15 -15.35 6.25
C LEU A 118 13.27 -14.63 5.50
N VAL A 119 13.55 -15.03 4.25
CA VAL A 119 14.65 -14.46 3.47
C VAL A 119 14.40 -12.99 3.14
N VAL A 120 13.16 -12.61 2.81
CA VAL A 120 12.87 -11.21 2.45
C VAL A 120 12.78 -10.28 3.67
N ALA A 121 12.69 -10.82 4.89
CA ALA A 121 12.63 -10.04 6.12
C ALA A 121 14.00 -9.71 6.73
N GLU A 122 15.08 -10.36 6.27
CA GLU A 122 16.48 -10.04 6.63
C GLU A 122 17.06 -8.92 5.76
#